data_AF-A0A924UKI8-F1
#
_entry.id   AF-A0A924UKI8-F1
#
_cell.length_a   1.000
_cell.length_b   1.000
_cell.length_c   1.000
_cell.angle_alpha   90.00
_cell.angle_beta   90.00
_cell.angle_gamma   90.00
#
_symmetry.space_group_name_H-M   'P 1'
#
loop_
_entity.id
_entity.type
_entity.pdbx_description
1 polymer ?
#
loop_
_entity_poly.entity_id
_entity_poly.type
_entity_poly.pdbx_seq_one_letter_code
_entity_poly.pdbx_strand_id
1 'polypeptide(L)'
;MLTVIPVFFMLGLTFALSGYFIQLKSRVRKTCIEESIEIQKNIIKSEQRLFKMNPLSTTLRIELLAAQADLALQTYMENPVGIAHANYLINSIKSQQESLDLLQKGIIKAAEVYSQIQTQLMLSNLYKHVNEMGLIWKFYLFVTNSIHLSQAPEFAVRPDIEETAPNYELKDDYKSRQQLVLFWHHHYQTSASAEHFIKTETNYEFSCGSGPNYKGGKWSIEIKGDKF
;
A
#
# COMPACT_ATOMS: atom_id res chain seq x y z
N MET A 1 9.77 -52.89 27.15
CA MET A 1 9.93 -51.44 27.42
C MET A 1 10.66 -50.68 26.30
N LEU A 2 11.47 -51.31 25.43
CA LEU A 2 12.19 -50.60 24.34
C LEU A 2 11.33 -50.10 23.16
N THR A 3 10.08 -50.56 23.00
CA THR A 3 9.20 -50.15 21.88
C THR A 3 8.49 -48.81 22.10
N VAL A 4 8.57 -48.24 23.32
CA VAL A 4 7.80 -47.07 23.72
C VAL A 4 8.57 -45.76 23.46
N ILE A 5 9.90 -45.80 23.57
CA ILE A 5 10.81 -44.67 23.32
C ILE A 5 10.65 -44.05 21.92
N PRO A 6 10.64 -44.83 20.81
CA PRO A 6 10.50 -44.25 19.47
C PRO A 6 9.13 -43.59 19.25
N VAL A 7 8.07 -44.09 19.88
CA VAL A 7 6.72 -43.51 19.78
C VAL A 7 6.67 -42.14 20.47
N PHE A 8 7.27 -42.01 21.66
CA PHE A 8 7.37 -40.72 22.35
C PHE A 8 8.24 -39.71 21.59
N PHE A 9 9.31 -40.17 20.93
CA PHE A 9 10.17 -39.30 20.13
C PHE A 9 9.43 -38.76 18.89
N MET A 10 8.68 -39.63 18.21
CA MET A 10 7.84 -39.25 17.05
C MET A 10 6.73 -38.28 17.46
N LEU A 11 6.03 -38.55 18.56
CA LEU A 11 5.03 -37.64 19.13
C LEU A 11 5.67 -36.28 19.47
N GLY A 12 6.80 -36.26 20.16
CA GLY A 12 7.53 -35.03 20.48
C GLY A 12 7.90 -34.22 19.24
N LEU A 13 8.37 -34.88 18.18
CA LEU A 13 8.72 -34.22 16.93
C LEU A 13 7.48 -33.61 16.23
N THR A 14 6.35 -34.33 16.20
CA THR A 14 5.09 -33.81 15.63
C THR A 14 4.55 -32.61 16.41
N PHE A 15 4.63 -32.61 17.74
CA PHE A 15 4.26 -31.45 18.57
C PHE A 15 5.21 -30.26 18.35
N ALA A 16 6.51 -30.50 18.24
CA ALA A 16 7.48 -29.45 17.98
C ALA A 16 7.28 -28.82 16.58
N LEU A 17 7.01 -29.64 15.56
CA LEU A 17 6.72 -29.19 14.21
C LEU A 17 5.42 -28.39 14.12
N SER A 18 4.33 -28.89 14.71
CA SER A 18 3.05 -28.16 14.74
C SER A 18 3.14 -26.83 15.49
N GLY A 19 3.80 -26.81 16.65
CA GLY A 19 4.07 -25.59 17.41
C GLY A 19 4.90 -24.58 16.61
N TYR A 20 5.91 -25.07 15.87
CA TYR A 20 6.71 -24.25 14.97
C TYR A 20 5.86 -23.59 13.87
N PHE A 21 4.99 -24.34 13.19
CA PHE A 21 4.13 -23.78 12.14
C PHE A 21 3.16 -22.74 12.67
N ILE A 22 2.58 -22.96 13.85
CA ILE A 22 1.70 -21.99 14.51
C ILE A 22 2.46 -20.69 14.79
N GLN A 23 3.69 -20.78 15.31
CA GLN A 23 4.53 -19.60 15.56
C GLN A 23 4.93 -18.89 14.28
N LEU A 24 5.27 -19.63 13.21
CA LEU A 24 5.60 -19.06 11.90
C LEU A 24 4.44 -18.29 11.33
N LYS A 25 3.27 -18.94 11.25
CA LYS A 25 2.04 -18.34 10.77
C LYS A 25 1.69 -17.10 11.56
N SER A 26 1.73 -17.17 12.88
CA SER A 26 1.39 -16.03 13.73
C SER A 26 2.36 -14.87 13.55
N ARG A 27 3.67 -15.13 13.46
CA ARG A 27 4.68 -14.08 13.32
C ARG A 27 4.59 -13.39 11.97
N VAL A 28 4.58 -14.15 10.88
CA VAL A 28 4.47 -13.63 9.51
C VAL A 28 3.18 -12.83 9.34
N ARG A 29 2.04 -13.37 9.80
CA ARG A 29 0.75 -12.68 9.74
C ARG A 29 0.76 -11.38 10.54
N LYS A 30 1.30 -11.41 11.77
CA LYS A 30 1.36 -10.21 12.62
C LYS A 30 2.18 -9.11 11.95
N THR A 31 3.41 -9.42 11.53
CA THR A 31 4.29 -8.47 10.84
C THR A 31 3.62 -7.90 9.58
N CYS A 32 3.02 -8.77 8.77
CA CYS A 32 2.30 -8.36 7.56
C CYS A 32 1.14 -7.39 7.86
N ILE A 33 0.31 -7.68 8.86
CA ILE A 33 -0.81 -6.81 9.22
C ILE A 33 -0.31 -5.49 9.79
N GLU A 34 0.64 -5.51 10.72
CA GLU A 34 1.17 -4.30 11.37
C GLU A 34 1.82 -3.36 10.35
N GLU A 35 2.74 -3.89 9.53
CA GLU A 35 3.45 -3.09 8.53
C GLU A 35 2.51 -2.63 7.41
N SER A 36 1.59 -3.48 6.92
CA SER A 36 0.62 -3.06 5.91
C SER A 36 -0.29 -1.94 6.41
N ILE A 37 -0.76 -2.01 7.67
CA ILE A 37 -1.57 -0.94 8.28
C ILE A 37 -0.78 0.36 8.34
N GLU A 38 0.51 0.32 8.70
CA GLU A 38 1.35 1.52 8.75
C GLU A 38 1.51 2.16 7.36
N ILE A 39 1.74 1.34 6.33
CA ILE A 39 1.81 1.79 4.94
C ILE A 39 0.49 2.46 4.54
N GLN A 40 -0.66 1.82 4.82
CA GLN A 40 -1.97 2.36 4.50
C GLN A 40 -2.28 3.67 5.25
N LYS A 41 -1.87 3.80 6.52
CA LYS A 41 -2.02 5.06 7.27
C LYS A 41 -1.31 6.22 6.58
N ASN A 42 -0.11 6.00 6.07
CA ASN A 42 0.66 7.03 5.39
C ASN A 42 0.10 7.37 4.01
N ILE A 43 -0.40 6.38 3.27
CA ILE A 43 -1.15 6.61 2.02
C ILE A 43 -2.37 7.50 2.30
N ILE A 44 -3.21 7.12 3.26
CA ILE A 44 -4.41 7.88 3.66
C ILE A 44 -4.06 9.31 4.07
N LYS A 45 -2.96 9.50 4.81
CA LYS A 45 -2.49 10.83 5.22
C LYS A 45 -2.09 11.69 4.01
N SER A 46 -1.47 11.11 3.00
CA SER A 46 -1.12 11.79 1.75
C SER A 46 -2.37 12.15 0.94
N GLU A 47 -3.36 11.26 0.86
CA GLU A 47 -4.65 11.55 0.22
C GLU A 47 -5.39 12.70 0.91
N GLN A 48 -5.44 12.67 2.25
CA GLN A 48 -6.04 13.75 3.02
C GLN A 48 -5.34 15.08 2.79
N ARG A 49 -4.01 15.09 2.67
CA ARG A 49 -3.25 16.31 2.34
C ARG A 49 -3.58 16.78 0.93
N LEU A 50 -3.67 15.87 -0.02
CA LEU A 50 -4.02 16.18 -1.41
C LEU A 50 -5.42 16.80 -1.50
N PHE A 51 -6.43 16.16 -0.91
CA PHE A 51 -7.82 16.62 -0.97
C PHE A 51 -8.07 17.91 -0.20
N LYS A 52 -7.27 18.20 0.84
CA LYS A 52 -7.30 19.49 1.53
C LYS A 52 -6.91 20.67 0.64
N MET A 53 -6.25 20.42 -0.50
CA MET A 53 -5.90 21.47 -1.47
C MET A 53 -7.00 21.72 -2.51
N ASN A 54 -8.01 20.86 -2.63
CA ASN A 54 -9.11 21.03 -3.59
C ASN A 54 -9.85 22.38 -3.42
N PRO A 55 -10.16 22.86 -2.19
CA PRO A 55 -10.78 24.18 -2.05
C PRO A 55 -9.94 25.30 -2.65
N LEU A 56 -8.61 25.26 -2.48
CA LEU A 56 -7.71 26.26 -3.04
C LEU A 56 -7.64 26.17 -4.58
N SER A 57 -7.54 24.97 -5.14
CA SER A 57 -7.63 24.73 -6.58
C SER A 57 -8.93 25.31 -7.16
N THR A 58 -10.05 25.04 -6.50
CA THR A 58 -11.37 25.56 -6.90
C THR A 58 -11.43 27.08 -6.84
N THR A 59 -10.90 27.70 -5.78
CA THR A 59 -10.81 29.17 -5.67
C THR A 59 -9.99 29.77 -6.81
N LEU A 60 -8.79 29.26 -7.06
CA LEU A 60 -7.93 29.76 -8.14
C LEU A 60 -8.58 29.62 -9.52
N ARG A 61 -9.32 28.54 -9.76
CA ARG A 61 -10.08 28.34 -11.00
C ARG A 61 -11.19 29.38 -11.17
N ILE A 62 -11.93 29.67 -10.11
CA ILE A 62 -12.99 30.69 -10.12
C ILE A 62 -12.37 32.08 -10.33
N GLU A 63 -11.28 32.39 -9.65
CA GLU A 63 -10.57 33.67 -9.80
C GLU A 63 -10.02 33.83 -11.22
N LEU A 64 -9.48 32.77 -11.83
CA LEU A 64 -9.00 32.81 -13.20
C LEU A 64 -10.13 33.12 -14.18
N LEU A 65 -11.28 32.45 -14.05
CA LEU A 65 -12.46 32.70 -14.89
C LEU A 65 -12.97 34.14 -14.73
N ALA A 66 -13.01 34.66 -13.50
CA ALA A 66 -13.41 36.03 -13.23
C ALA A 66 -12.44 37.05 -13.85
N ALA A 67 -11.12 36.82 -13.73
CA ALA A 67 -10.10 37.69 -14.32
C ALA A 67 -10.12 37.64 -15.86
N GLN A 68 -10.42 36.48 -16.46
CA GLN A 68 -10.63 36.36 -17.91
C GLN A 68 -11.86 37.11 -18.39
N ALA A 69 -12.96 37.06 -17.62
CA ALA A 69 -14.17 37.84 -17.92
C ALA A 69 -13.91 39.35 -17.81
N ASP A 70 -13.17 39.80 -16.79
CA ASP A 70 -12.76 41.21 -16.66
C ASP A 70 -11.89 41.64 -17.85
N LEU A 71 -10.89 40.83 -18.24
CA LEU A 71 -10.09 41.12 -19.43
C LEU A 71 -10.95 41.31 -20.69
N ALA A 72 -11.94 40.44 -20.90
CA ALA A 72 -12.85 40.55 -22.04
C ALA A 72 -13.68 41.85 -21.99
N LEU A 73 -14.17 42.23 -20.81
CA LEU A 73 -14.90 43.48 -20.61
C LEU A 73 -14.02 44.71 -20.85
N GLN A 74 -12.82 44.76 -20.26
CA GLN A 74 -11.88 45.88 -20.46
C GLN A 74 -11.44 46.01 -21.92
N THR A 75 -11.32 44.88 -22.63
CA THR A 75 -11.04 44.86 -24.07
C THR A 75 -12.19 45.43 -24.88
N TYR A 76 -13.43 45.03 -24.56
CA TYR A 76 -14.64 45.59 -25.19
C TYR A 76 -14.79 47.10 -24.95
N MET A 77 -14.39 47.57 -23.77
CA MET A 77 -14.40 48.99 -23.41
C MET A 77 -13.19 49.77 -23.94
N GLU A 78 -12.27 49.13 -24.68
CA GLU A 78 -11.03 49.72 -25.19
C GLU A 78 -10.20 50.43 -24.10
N ASN A 79 -10.20 49.90 -22.87
CA ASN A 79 -9.51 50.48 -21.72
C ASN A 79 -8.10 49.87 -21.55
N PRO A 80 -7.01 50.52 -22.02
CA PRO A 80 -5.68 49.92 -22.00
C PRO A 80 -5.14 49.67 -20.58
N VAL A 81 -5.51 50.52 -19.61
CA VAL A 81 -5.08 50.35 -18.21
C VAL A 81 -5.78 49.13 -17.59
N GLY A 82 -7.08 48.98 -17.85
CA GLY A 82 -7.87 47.82 -17.41
C GLY A 82 -7.33 46.51 -18.00
N ILE A 83 -7.02 46.51 -19.30
CA ILE A 83 -6.42 45.36 -19.99
C ILE A 83 -5.08 44.97 -19.35
N ALA A 84 -4.20 45.93 -19.08
CA ALA A 84 -2.90 45.66 -18.47
C ALA A 84 -3.05 45.06 -17.05
N HIS A 85 -3.97 45.59 -16.25
CA HIS A 85 -4.25 45.09 -14.90
C HIS A 85 -4.83 43.68 -14.92
N ALA A 86 -5.83 43.41 -15.77
CA ALA A 86 -6.44 42.08 -15.89
C ALA A 86 -5.41 41.02 -16.33
N ASN A 87 -4.53 41.35 -17.29
CA ASN A 87 -3.43 40.46 -17.70
C ASN A 87 -2.45 40.18 -16.55
N TYR A 88 -2.10 41.19 -15.76
CA TYR A 88 -1.25 41.02 -14.58
C TYR A 88 -1.88 40.03 -13.57
N LEU A 89 -3.18 40.21 -13.27
CA LEU A 89 -3.92 39.30 -12.39
C LEU A 89 -3.97 37.87 -12.92
N ILE A 90 -4.29 37.68 -14.20
CA ILE A 90 -4.31 36.35 -14.84
C ILE A 90 -2.94 35.67 -14.69
N ASN A 91 -1.85 36.39 -14.95
CA ASN A 91 -0.50 35.83 -14.82
C ASN A 91 -0.15 35.49 -13.37
N SER A 92 -0.57 36.31 -12.41
CA SER A 92 -0.40 36.03 -10.98
C SER A 92 -1.14 34.76 -10.56
N ILE A 93 -2.41 34.60 -10.95
CA ILE A 93 -3.23 33.43 -10.65
C ILE A 93 -2.63 32.17 -11.28
N LYS A 94 -2.18 32.24 -12.55
CA LYS A 94 -1.51 31.12 -13.22
C LYS A 94 -0.24 30.68 -12.50
N SER A 95 0.57 31.62 -12.02
CA SER A 95 1.77 31.30 -11.23
C SER A 95 1.43 30.61 -9.90
N GLN A 96 0.32 31.01 -9.25
CA GLN A 96 -0.18 30.32 -8.06
C GLN A 96 -0.70 28.91 -8.39
N GLN A 97 -1.40 28.73 -9.51
CA GLN A 97 -1.81 27.41 -10.00
C GLN A 97 -0.60 26.52 -10.28
N GLU A 98 0.45 27.01 -10.95
CA GLU A 98 1.67 26.24 -11.18
C GLU A 98 2.34 25.81 -9.87
N SER A 99 2.41 26.71 -8.89
CA SER A 99 2.96 26.39 -7.57
C SER A 99 2.14 25.31 -6.84
N LEU A 100 0.81 25.39 -6.93
CA LEU A 100 -0.09 24.40 -6.35
C LEU A 100 0.02 23.05 -7.06
N ASP A 101 0.11 23.05 -8.39
CA ASP A 101 0.28 21.85 -9.22
C ASP A 101 1.56 21.10 -8.85
N LEU A 102 2.67 21.82 -8.69
CA LEU A 102 3.94 21.25 -8.23
C LEU A 102 3.81 20.61 -6.84
N LEU A 103 3.09 21.23 -5.91
CA LEU A 103 2.85 20.68 -4.57
C LEU A 103 1.99 19.41 -4.63
N GLN A 104 0.91 19.42 -5.41
CA GLN A 104 0.02 18.28 -5.58
C GLN A 104 0.76 17.09 -6.21
N LYS A 105 1.49 17.32 -7.32
CA LYS A 105 2.32 16.32 -7.97
C LYS A 105 3.43 15.80 -7.06
N GLY A 106 4.04 16.68 -6.25
CA GLY A 106 5.02 16.31 -5.23
C GLY A 106 4.45 15.35 -4.19
N ILE A 107 3.23 15.60 -3.69
CA ILE A 107 2.55 14.71 -2.75
C ILE A 107 2.25 13.34 -3.37
N ILE A 108 1.72 13.33 -4.60
CA ILE A 108 1.44 12.09 -5.34
C ILE A 108 2.72 11.28 -5.49
N LYS A 109 3.79 11.90 -6.00
CA LYS A 109 5.06 11.21 -6.23
C LYS A 109 5.70 10.70 -4.95
N ALA A 110 5.67 11.50 -3.89
CA ALA A 110 6.20 11.10 -2.59
C ALA A 110 5.43 9.90 -2.01
N ALA A 111 4.10 9.88 -2.16
CA ALA A 111 3.25 8.78 -1.69
C ALA A 111 3.51 7.49 -2.47
N GLU A 112 3.64 7.57 -3.80
CA GLU A 112 4.00 6.43 -4.66
C GLU A 112 5.36 5.83 -4.27
N VAL A 113 6.39 6.67 -4.18
CA VAL A 113 7.75 6.23 -3.83
C VAL A 113 7.78 5.63 -2.43
N TYR A 114 7.13 6.27 -1.46
CA TYR A 114 7.01 5.74 -0.10
C TYR A 114 6.35 4.36 -0.10
N SER A 115 5.21 4.21 -0.79
CA SER A 115 4.48 2.95 -0.85
C SER A 115 5.33 1.83 -1.45
N GLN A 116 6.05 2.10 -2.53
CA GLN A 116 6.96 1.14 -3.16
C GLN A 116 8.09 0.73 -2.22
N ILE A 117 8.80 1.68 -1.62
CA ILE A 117 9.94 1.41 -0.74
C ILE A 117 9.48 0.59 0.48
N GLN A 118 8.42 1.02 1.16
CA GLN A 118 7.97 0.33 2.37
C GLN A 118 7.42 -1.06 2.07
N THR A 119 6.78 -1.25 0.92
CA THR A 119 6.33 -2.58 0.50
C THR A 119 7.51 -3.53 0.29
N GLN A 120 8.62 -3.05 -0.30
CA GLN A 120 9.84 -3.86 -0.46
C GLN A 120 10.52 -4.17 0.87
N LEU A 121 10.58 -3.19 1.79
CA LEU A 121 11.11 -3.40 3.14
C LEU A 121 10.29 -4.44 3.90
N MET A 122 8.96 -4.36 3.80
CA MET A 122 8.05 -5.34 4.40
C MET A 122 8.28 -6.74 3.83
N LEU A 123 8.37 -6.89 2.50
CA LEU A 123 8.70 -8.18 1.89
C LEU A 123 10.02 -8.74 2.42
N SER A 124 11.06 -7.90 2.50
CA SER A 124 12.38 -8.28 3.04
C SER A 124 12.30 -8.76 4.49
N ASN A 125 11.57 -8.05 5.35
CA ASN A 125 11.35 -8.44 6.74
C ASN A 125 10.61 -9.78 6.87
N LEU A 126 9.59 -10.00 6.03
CA LEU A 126 8.86 -11.27 6.02
C LEU A 126 9.76 -12.43 5.56
N TYR A 127 10.55 -12.25 4.50
CA TYR A 127 11.54 -13.25 4.06
C TYR A 127 12.57 -13.56 5.14
N LYS A 128 13.02 -12.55 5.90
CA LYS A 128 13.93 -12.75 7.03
C LYS A 128 13.29 -13.65 8.10
N HIS A 129 12.05 -13.36 8.52
CA HIS A 129 11.34 -14.19 9.50
C HIS A 129 11.17 -15.64 9.03
N VAL A 130 10.84 -15.82 7.76
CA VAL A 130 10.67 -17.14 7.17
C VAL A 130 11.99 -17.92 7.10
N ASN A 131 13.08 -17.27 6.69
CA ASN A 131 14.39 -17.90 6.56
C ASN A 131 15.00 -18.25 7.93
N GLU A 132 14.94 -17.35 8.91
CA GLU A 132 15.41 -17.60 10.28
C GLU A 132 14.76 -18.84 10.88
N MET A 133 13.47 -19.01 10.63
CA MET A 133 12.66 -20.11 11.13
C MET A 133 12.99 -21.43 10.39
N GLY A 134 13.16 -21.38 9.06
CA GLY A 134 13.55 -22.54 8.26
C GLY A 134 14.92 -23.12 8.63
N LEU A 135 15.88 -22.27 9.04
CA LEU A 135 17.22 -22.69 9.45
C LEU A 135 17.22 -23.64 10.67
N ILE A 136 16.23 -23.52 11.56
CA ILE A 136 16.10 -24.37 12.75
C ILE A 136 15.81 -25.82 12.34
N TRP A 137 15.06 -26.02 11.25
CA TRP A 137 14.58 -27.33 10.81
C TRP A 137 15.32 -27.92 9.63
N LYS A 138 16.35 -27.24 9.10
CA LYS A 138 17.07 -27.64 7.88
C LYS A 138 17.59 -29.08 7.85
N PHE A 139 17.83 -29.68 9.02
CA PHE A 139 18.28 -31.07 9.12
C PHE A 139 17.14 -32.07 8.87
N TYR A 140 15.92 -31.73 9.29
CA TYR A 140 14.75 -32.60 9.22
C TYR A 140 13.85 -32.28 8.03
N LEU A 141 13.77 -31.01 7.63
CA LEU A 141 12.88 -30.51 6.60
C LEU A 141 13.64 -29.73 5.55
N PHE A 142 13.28 -29.98 4.30
CA PHE A 142 13.52 -29.06 3.20
C PHE A 142 12.33 -28.11 3.10
N VAL A 143 12.57 -26.81 3.27
CA VAL A 143 11.53 -25.80 3.33
C VAL A 143 11.70 -24.83 2.17
N THR A 144 10.63 -24.62 1.40
CA THR A 144 10.55 -23.63 0.33
C THR A 144 9.42 -22.65 0.63
N ASN A 145 9.69 -21.38 0.34
CA ASN A 145 8.76 -20.30 0.62
C ASN A 145 8.66 -19.39 -0.59
N SER A 146 7.44 -18.98 -0.90
CA SER A 146 7.21 -17.87 -1.81
C SER A 146 6.28 -16.87 -1.14
N ILE A 147 6.68 -15.60 -1.16
CA ILE A 147 5.87 -14.48 -0.71
C ILE A 147 5.72 -13.55 -1.90
N HIS A 148 4.48 -13.29 -2.30
CA HIS A 148 4.19 -12.38 -3.39
C HIS A 148 3.02 -11.47 -3.06
N LEU A 149 3.02 -10.29 -3.67
CA LEU A 149 1.90 -9.37 -3.61
C LEU A 149 0.83 -9.82 -4.59
N SER A 150 -0.44 -9.65 -4.21
CA SER A 150 -1.56 -9.73 -5.15
C SER A 150 -1.39 -8.72 -6.29
N GLN A 151 -0.93 -7.52 -5.94
CA GLN A 151 -0.62 -6.42 -6.85
C GLN A 151 0.22 -5.38 -6.10
N ALA A 152 1.01 -4.60 -6.83
CA ALA A 152 1.67 -3.45 -6.24
C ALA A 152 0.62 -2.39 -5.86
N PRO A 153 0.66 -1.85 -4.62
CA PRO A 153 -0.26 -0.78 -4.22
C PRO A 153 0.03 0.48 -5.04
N GLU A 154 -1.01 1.03 -5.67
CA GLU A 154 -0.96 2.27 -6.46
C GLU A 154 -1.55 3.42 -5.64
N PHE A 155 -1.02 4.64 -5.74
CA PHE A 155 -1.67 5.81 -5.18
C PHE A 155 -2.88 6.20 -6.04
N ALA A 156 -4.05 5.62 -5.74
CA ALA A 156 -5.22 5.60 -6.63
C ALA A 156 -6.07 6.89 -6.59
N VAL A 157 -5.45 8.01 -6.95
CA VAL A 157 -6.11 9.30 -7.16
C VAL A 157 -6.15 9.66 -8.65
N ARG A 158 -7.10 10.49 -9.05
CA ARG A 158 -7.19 11.08 -10.40
C ARG A 158 -7.58 12.56 -10.31
N PRO A 159 -7.17 13.39 -11.28
CA PRO A 159 -7.68 14.74 -11.38
C PRO A 159 -9.16 14.75 -11.81
N ASP A 160 -9.94 15.73 -11.38
CA ASP A 160 -11.32 15.96 -11.84
C ASP A 160 -11.34 16.42 -13.31
N ILE A 161 -10.33 17.20 -13.72
CA ILE A 161 -10.14 17.71 -15.08
C ILE A 161 -8.65 17.75 -15.45
N GLU A 162 -8.32 17.66 -16.74
CA GLU A 162 -6.94 17.75 -17.24
C GLU A 162 -6.47 19.22 -17.35
N GLU A 163 -6.30 19.89 -16.20
CA GLU A 163 -5.82 21.27 -16.10
C GLU A 163 -4.70 21.42 -15.07
N THR A 164 -4.04 22.59 -15.03
CA THR A 164 -3.05 22.93 -14.01
C THR A 164 -3.74 23.11 -12.65
N ALA A 165 -3.18 22.47 -11.62
CA ALA A 165 -3.72 22.44 -10.27
C ALA A 165 -5.19 21.98 -10.21
N PRO A 166 -5.51 20.76 -10.67
CA PRO A 166 -6.88 20.25 -10.65
C PRO A 166 -7.31 19.90 -9.23
N ASN A 167 -8.60 19.65 -9.03
CA ASN A 167 -9.01 18.93 -7.83
C ASN A 167 -8.67 17.46 -8.02
N TYR A 168 -8.30 16.78 -6.94
CA TYR A 168 -8.10 15.34 -6.99
C TYR A 168 -9.22 14.61 -6.28
N GLU A 169 -9.59 13.46 -6.83
CA GLU A 169 -10.54 12.54 -6.26
C GLU A 169 -9.99 11.10 -6.28
N LEU A 170 -10.66 10.21 -5.55
CA LEU A 170 -10.32 8.78 -5.58
C LEU A 170 -10.75 8.17 -6.91
N LYS A 171 -9.96 7.24 -7.44
CA LYS A 171 -10.40 6.39 -8.54
C LYS A 171 -11.57 5.51 -8.09
N ASP A 172 -12.46 5.16 -9.00
CA ASP A 172 -13.66 4.35 -8.69
C ASP A 172 -13.29 2.98 -8.06
N ASP A 173 -12.16 2.42 -8.45
CA ASP A 173 -11.59 1.16 -7.99
C ASP A 173 -10.43 1.34 -6.98
N TYR A 174 -10.38 2.47 -6.27
CA TYR A 174 -9.27 2.80 -5.36
C TYR A 174 -9.01 1.70 -4.31
N LYS A 175 -10.06 1.07 -3.78
CA LYS A 175 -9.94 -0.01 -2.78
C LYS A 175 -9.10 -1.16 -3.31
N SER A 176 -9.40 -1.62 -4.53
CA SER A 176 -8.66 -2.71 -5.14
C SER A 176 -7.27 -2.27 -5.55
N ARG A 177 -7.06 -1.02 -6.01
CA ARG A 177 -5.73 -0.52 -6.43
C ARG A 177 -4.76 -0.25 -5.27
N GLN A 178 -5.28 0.20 -4.14
CA GLN A 178 -4.47 0.59 -2.97
C GLN A 178 -4.30 -0.51 -1.94
N GLN A 179 -5.09 -1.58 -2.00
CA GLN A 179 -4.91 -2.68 -1.06
C GLN A 179 -3.51 -3.27 -1.18
N LEU A 180 -2.94 -3.56 -0.02
CA LEU A 180 -1.70 -4.28 0.10
C LEU A 180 -2.08 -5.66 0.63
N VAL A 181 -2.12 -6.65 -0.27
CA VAL A 181 -2.44 -8.04 0.04
C VAL A 181 -1.26 -8.90 -0.39
N LEU A 182 -0.80 -9.73 0.54
CA LEU A 182 0.27 -10.68 0.35
C LEU A 182 -0.30 -12.09 0.40
N PHE A 183 0.20 -12.92 -0.50
CA PHE A 183 0.04 -14.36 -0.49
C PHE A 183 1.37 -15.00 -0.14
N TRP A 184 1.32 -15.93 0.80
CA TRP A 184 2.46 -16.68 1.27
C TRP A 184 2.19 -18.16 1.09
N HIS A 185 3.03 -18.82 0.29
CA HIS A 185 3.02 -20.25 0.12
C HIS A 185 4.21 -20.84 0.86
N HIS A 186 3.93 -21.83 1.69
CA HIS A 186 4.89 -22.55 2.49
C HIS A 186 4.82 -24.03 2.13
N HIS A 187 5.87 -24.54 1.51
CA HIS A 187 6.00 -25.95 1.17
C HIS A 187 7.15 -26.54 1.98
N TYR A 188 6.90 -27.66 2.64
CA TYR A 188 7.97 -28.45 3.24
C TYR A 188 7.81 -29.92 2.91
N GLN A 189 8.97 -30.55 2.81
CA GLN A 189 9.11 -32.00 2.69
C GLN A 189 10.20 -32.46 3.64
N THR A 190 10.15 -33.73 4.05
CA THR A 190 11.26 -34.29 4.82
C THR A 190 12.56 -34.19 4.02
N SER A 191 13.68 -33.87 4.68
CA SER A 191 14.99 -33.99 4.06
C SER A 191 15.31 -35.45 3.74
N ALA A 192 16.10 -35.71 2.69
CA ALA A 192 16.54 -37.06 2.33
C ALA A 192 17.19 -37.80 3.51
N SER A 193 17.91 -37.08 4.37
CA SER A 193 18.55 -37.61 5.58
C SER A 193 17.57 -38.09 6.65
N ALA A 194 16.33 -37.59 6.66
CA ALA A 194 15.31 -37.90 7.66
C ALA A 194 14.13 -38.72 7.12
N GLU A 195 14.05 -38.98 5.82
CA GLU A 195 12.96 -39.75 5.18
C GLU A 195 12.75 -41.15 5.78
N HIS A 196 13.81 -41.75 6.31
CA HIS A 196 13.76 -43.09 6.90
C HIS A 196 12.98 -43.12 8.22
N PHE A 197 12.82 -41.96 8.86
CA PHE A 197 12.07 -41.82 10.12
C PHE A 197 10.65 -41.33 9.87
N ILE A 198 10.51 -40.26 9.07
CA ILE A 198 9.24 -39.60 8.79
C ILE A 198 9.23 -39.18 7.34
N LYS A 199 8.26 -39.66 6.57
CA LYS A 199 7.98 -39.11 5.23
C LYS A 199 6.79 -38.17 5.32
N THR A 200 7.03 -36.88 5.11
CA THR A 200 5.98 -35.87 5.07
C THR A 200 6.23 -34.89 3.93
N GLU A 201 5.14 -34.45 3.33
CA GLU A 201 5.10 -33.38 2.33
C GLU A 201 3.82 -32.60 2.62
N THR A 202 3.91 -31.28 2.72
CA THR A 202 2.74 -30.45 3.01
C THR A 202 2.90 -29.07 2.41
N ASN A 203 1.76 -28.54 1.97
CA ASN A 203 1.61 -27.19 1.44
C ASN A 203 0.67 -26.40 2.34
N TYR A 204 1.07 -25.19 2.69
CA TYR A 204 0.19 -24.21 3.32
C TYR A 204 0.18 -22.93 2.52
N GLU A 205 -1.01 -22.38 2.36
CA GLU A 205 -1.23 -21.08 1.74
C GLU A 205 -1.87 -20.16 2.77
N PHE A 206 -1.39 -18.93 2.81
CA PHE A 206 -1.88 -17.91 3.71
C PHE A 206 -1.99 -16.58 2.99
N SER A 207 -2.99 -15.79 3.36
CA SER A 207 -3.12 -14.40 2.94
C SER A 207 -3.18 -13.45 4.13
N CYS A 208 -2.59 -12.28 3.93
CA CYS A 208 -2.62 -11.20 4.90
C CYS A 208 -2.50 -9.86 4.18
N GLY A 209 -3.06 -8.82 4.77
CA GLY A 209 -3.00 -7.50 4.16
C GLY A 209 -3.94 -6.50 4.80
N SER A 210 -3.96 -5.33 4.20
CA SER A 210 -4.91 -4.29 4.55
C SER A 210 -5.20 -3.39 3.35
N GLY A 211 -6.36 -2.74 3.36
CA GLY A 211 -6.74 -1.79 2.34
C GLY A 211 -7.46 -0.59 2.92
N PRO A 212 -7.49 0.53 2.19
CA PRO A 212 -8.21 1.71 2.63
C PRO A 212 -9.72 1.52 2.41
N ASN A 213 -10.51 2.12 3.28
CA ASN A 213 -11.96 2.21 3.13
C ASN A 213 -12.41 3.61 3.51
N TYR A 214 -13.10 4.25 2.57
CA TYR A 214 -13.60 5.62 2.67
C TYR A 214 -15.11 5.55 2.54
N LYS A 215 -15.82 5.82 3.64
CA LYS A 215 -17.29 5.73 3.69
C LYS A 215 -17.83 6.84 4.55
N GLY A 216 -18.82 7.58 4.04
CA GLY A 216 -19.46 8.69 4.77
C GLY A 216 -18.47 9.78 5.22
N GLY A 217 -17.50 10.11 4.37
CA GLY A 217 -16.49 11.13 4.68
C GLY A 217 -15.38 10.69 5.65
N LYS A 218 -15.37 9.43 6.10
CA LYS A 218 -14.41 8.92 7.08
C LYS A 218 -13.51 7.84 6.48
N TRP A 219 -12.23 7.94 6.82
CA TRP A 219 -11.23 6.93 6.50
C TRP A 219 -11.17 5.85 7.56
N SER A 220 -11.03 4.61 7.12
CA SER A 220 -10.80 3.43 7.94
C SER A 220 -9.87 2.47 7.18
N ILE A 221 -9.16 1.62 7.91
CA ILE A 221 -8.34 0.56 7.32
C ILE A 221 -9.05 -0.76 7.54
N GLU A 222 -9.29 -1.49 6.46
CA GLU A 222 -9.86 -2.82 6.50
C GLU A 222 -8.73 -3.84 6.47
N ILE A 223 -8.67 -4.70 7.49
CA ILE A 223 -7.70 -5.82 7.52
C ILE A 223 -8.23 -6.92 6.60
N LYS A 224 -7.41 -7.33 5.64
CA LYS A 224 -7.66 -8.48 4.77
C LYS A 224 -6.82 -9.65 5.27
N GLY A 225 -7.44 -10.81 5.41
CA GLY A 225 -6.75 -12.04 5.79
C GLY A 225 -7.73 -13.19 5.78
N ASP A 226 -7.21 -14.41 5.88
CA ASP A 226 -8.02 -15.60 5.66
C ASP A 226 -9.22 -15.69 6.62
N LYS A 227 -10.42 -15.71 6.04
CA LYS A 227 -11.58 -16.53 6.46
C LYS A 227 -11.56 -17.77 5.57
N PHE A 228 -10.80 -18.79 5.94
CA PHE A 228 -10.86 -20.13 5.34
C PHE A 228 -10.60 -21.16 6.43
#